data_AF-A0A0K6I0M4-F1
#
_entry.id   AF-A0A0K6I0M4-F1
#
_cell.length_a   1.000
_cell.length_b   1.000
_cell.length_c   1.000
_cell.angle_alpha   90.00
_cell.angle_beta   90.00
_cell.angle_gamma   90.00
#
_symmetry.space_group_name_H-M   'P 1'
#
loop_
_entity.id
_entity.type
_entity.pdbx_description
1 polymer ?
#
loop_
_entity_poly.entity_id
_entity_poly.type
_entity_poly.pdbx_seq_one_letter_code
_entity_poly.pdbx_strand_id
1 'polypeptide(L)'
;MRGVDEQTGELFSYVDLEARVRRDHPLRAIRTIVNEALGAQEREFAALCSLIGRRPVPPEKLLRAMLLQAFHSIRSERLLMERLEYDLLFRWFVSIGVDDAARDHSTFSKNRDRLLAGGIAANFWRRCWPSPGSSGFCRAITSRWTAH
;
A
#
# COMPACT_ATOMS: atom_id res chain seq x y z
N MET A 1 22.65 -31.79 -22.98
CA MET A 1 22.36 -30.54 -23.71
C MET A 1 22.19 -29.42 -22.69
N ARG A 2 23.05 -28.39 -22.71
CA ARG A 2 22.81 -27.15 -21.94
C ARG A 2 21.92 -26.27 -22.81
N GLY A 3 20.71 -25.97 -22.36
CA GLY A 3 19.83 -25.00 -23.02
C GLY A 3 20.51 -23.64 -23.02
N VAL A 4 20.43 -22.95 -24.15
CA VAL A 4 20.91 -21.57 -24.28
C VAL A 4 20.01 -20.70 -23.40
N ASP A 5 20.62 -19.96 -22.48
CA ASP A 5 19.94 -19.02 -21.59
C ASP A 5 19.61 -17.73 -22.37
N GLU A 6 18.73 -17.85 -23.36
CA GLU A 6 18.26 -16.72 -24.15
C GLU A 6 17.20 -15.96 -23.35
N GLN A 7 17.63 -14.88 -22.69
CA GLN A 7 16.72 -13.89 -22.12
C GLN A 7 16.06 -13.11 -23.25
N THR A 8 14.96 -13.65 -23.77
CA THR A 8 14.11 -12.93 -24.72
C THR A 8 13.29 -11.90 -23.93
N GLY A 9 13.77 -10.67 -23.90
CA GLY A 9 12.93 -9.53 -23.55
C GLY A 9 11.90 -9.32 -24.65
N GLU A 10 10.76 -10.02 -24.58
CA GLU A 10 9.68 -9.81 -25.53
C GLU A 10 9.22 -8.35 -25.45
N LEU A 11 9.17 -7.71 -26.62
CA LEU A 11 9.05 -6.27 -26.79
C LEU A 11 7.78 -5.65 -26.15
N PHE A 12 6.78 -6.47 -25.81
CA PHE A 12 5.58 -6.08 -25.05
C PHE A 12 5.00 -7.27 -24.27
N SER A 13 5.58 -7.59 -23.10
CA SER A 13 4.96 -8.57 -22.19
C SER A 13 3.94 -7.90 -21.28
N TYR A 14 2.64 -8.20 -21.44
CA TYR A 14 1.61 -7.77 -20.50
C TYR A 14 1.66 -8.64 -19.24
N VAL A 15 2.09 -8.06 -18.13
CA VAL A 15 2.15 -8.78 -16.84
C VAL A 15 0.88 -8.50 -16.05
N ASP A 16 -0.01 -9.49 -16.00
CA ASP A 16 -1.15 -9.47 -15.08
C ASP A 16 -0.69 -9.78 -13.65
N LEU A 17 -0.58 -8.75 -12.82
CA LEU A 17 -0.23 -8.86 -11.40
C LEU A 17 -1.18 -9.78 -10.62
N GLU A 18 -2.46 -9.84 -11.00
CA GLU A 18 -3.45 -10.69 -10.36
C GLU A 18 -3.11 -12.17 -10.53
N ALA A 19 -2.67 -12.57 -11.73
CA ALA A 19 -2.21 -13.93 -12.02
C ALA A 19 -0.87 -14.28 -11.36
N ARG A 20 -0.03 -13.29 -11.05
CA ARG A 20 1.30 -13.50 -10.43
C ARG A 20 1.25 -13.77 -8.93
N VAL A 21 0.19 -13.33 -8.25
CA VAL A 21 0.03 -13.58 -6.81
C VAL A 21 -0.74 -14.87 -6.59
N ARG A 22 -0.10 -15.83 -5.90
CA ARG A 22 -0.72 -17.12 -5.53
C ARG A 22 -2.10 -16.92 -4.92
N ARG A 23 -3.06 -17.78 -5.31
CA ARG A 23 -4.47 -17.69 -4.88
C ARG A 23 -4.66 -17.87 -3.37
N ASP A 24 -3.78 -18.64 -2.74
CA ASP A 24 -3.77 -18.92 -1.30
C ASP A 24 -2.94 -17.91 -0.48
N HIS A 25 -2.41 -16.85 -1.12
CA HIS A 25 -1.58 -15.88 -0.43
C HIS A 25 -2.39 -15.07 0.60
N PRO A 26 -1.94 -14.95 1.87
CA PRO A 26 -2.72 -14.32 2.95
C PRO A 26 -3.07 -12.84 2.70
N LEU A 27 -2.23 -12.12 1.95
CA LEU A 27 -2.52 -10.75 1.54
C LEU A 27 -3.78 -10.62 0.66
N ARG A 28 -4.30 -11.70 0.07
CA ARG A 28 -5.58 -11.68 -0.66
C ARG A 28 -6.77 -11.42 0.25
N ALA A 29 -6.88 -12.18 1.34
CA ALA A 29 -7.92 -11.94 2.33
C ALA A 29 -7.83 -10.53 2.91
N ILE A 30 -6.59 -10.08 3.22
CA ILE A 30 -6.35 -8.74 3.75
C ILE A 30 -6.72 -7.67 2.72
N ARG A 31 -6.38 -7.86 1.44
CA ARG A 31 -6.71 -6.91 0.37
C ARG A 31 -8.22 -6.74 0.22
N THR A 32 -9.01 -7.79 0.34
CA THR A 32 -10.48 -7.70 0.32
C THR A 32 -10.99 -6.81 1.45
N ILE A 33 -10.57 -7.08 2.69
CA ILE A 33 -10.95 -6.28 3.87
C ILE A 33 -10.55 -4.81 3.69
N VAL A 34 -9.33 -4.58 3.21
CA VAL A 34 -8.81 -3.23 2.94
C VAL A 34 -9.63 -2.52 1.88
N ASN A 35 -9.97 -3.19 0.78
CA ASN A 35 -10.76 -2.59 -0.30
C ASN A 35 -12.16 -2.21 0.17
N GLU A 36 -12.81 -3.06 0.95
CA GLU A 36 -14.12 -2.76 1.55
C GLU A 36 -14.04 -1.55 2.48
N ALA A 37 -13.02 -1.51 3.36
CA ALA A 37 -12.81 -0.39 4.26
C ALA A 37 -12.49 0.92 3.53
N LEU A 38 -11.71 0.87 2.43
CA LEU A 38 -11.43 2.03 1.58
C LEU A 38 -12.68 2.54 0.88
N GLY A 39 -13.49 1.65 0.28
CA GLY A 39 -14.73 2.02 -0.38
C GLY A 39 -15.75 2.64 0.58
N ALA A 40 -15.82 2.13 1.81
CA ALA A 40 -16.67 2.69 2.86
C ALA A 40 -16.24 4.10 3.34
N GLN A 41 -15.06 4.58 2.95
CA GLN A 41 -14.53 5.91 3.30
C GLN A 41 -14.26 6.82 2.10
N GLU A 42 -14.74 6.44 0.92
CA GLU A 42 -14.50 7.17 -0.33
C GLU A 42 -14.92 8.64 -0.23
N ARG A 43 -16.03 8.93 0.46
CA ARG A 43 -16.52 10.30 0.67
C ARG A 43 -15.57 11.14 1.51
N GLU A 44 -15.03 10.59 2.59
CA GLU A 44 -14.06 11.26 3.45
C GLU A 44 -12.74 11.53 2.71
N PHE A 45 -12.28 10.58 1.88
CA PHE A 45 -11.10 10.78 1.04
C PHE A 45 -11.34 11.89 0.00
N ALA A 46 -12.49 11.89 -0.67
CA ALA A 46 -12.86 12.92 -1.63
C ALA A 46 -12.93 14.32 -1.00
N ALA A 47 -13.50 14.44 0.20
CA ALA A 47 -13.56 15.68 0.96
C ALA A 47 -12.15 16.20 1.32
N LEU A 48 -11.27 15.30 1.80
CA LEU A 48 -9.89 15.67 2.13
C LEU A 48 -9.08 16.09 0.89
N CYS A 49 -9.26 15.41 -0.23
CA CYS A 49 -8.63 15.79 -1.51
C CYS A 49 -9.17 17.12 -2.05
N SER A 50 -10.43 17.44 -1.80
CA SER A 50 -11.02 18.72 -2.20
C SER A 50 -10.48 19.88 -1.34
N LEU A 51 -10.31 19.67 -0.04
CA LEU A 51 -9.82 20.70 0.88
C LEU A 51 -8.33 21.02 0.71
N ILE A 52 -7.51 19.99 0.44
CA ILE A 52 -6.03 20.10 0.44
C ILE A 52 -5.45 20.07 -0.99
N GLY A 53 -6.32 19.93 -1.99
CA GLY A 53 -5.94 19.74 -3.39
C GLY A 53 -5.55 18.29 -3.72
N ARG A 54 -5.47 17.99 -5.02
CA ARG A 54 -5.09 16.66 -5.50
C ARG A 54 -3.67 16.31 -5.02
N ARG A 55 -3.57 15.29 -4.16
CA ARG A 55 -2.28 14.79 -3.69
C ARG A 55 -1.56 14.02 -4.81
N PRO A 56 -0.21 14.05 -4.84
CA PRO A 56 0.57 13.26 -5.81
C PRO A 56 0.36 11.74 -5.66
N VAL A 57 -0.01 11.28 -4.46
CA VAL A 57 -0.28 9.88 -4.14
C VAL A 57 -1.71 9.78 -3.59
N PRO A 58 -2.57 8.94 -4.19
CA PRO A 58 -3.90 8.67 -3.64
C PRO A 58 -3.81 8.12 -2.21
N PRO A 59 -4.68 8.56 -1.29
CA PRO A 59 -4.64 8.12 0.11
C PRO A 59 -4.82 6.59 0.26
N GLU A 60 -5.52 5.94 -0.66
CA GLU A 60 -5.73 4.49 -0.72
C GLU A 60 -4.41 3.73 -0.92
N LYS A 61 -3.58 4.19 -1.86
CA LYS A 61 -2.26 3.59 -2.14
C LYS A 61 -1.33 3.77 -0.94
N LEU A 62 -1.38 4.95 -0.32
CA LEU A 62 -0.60 5.28 0.87
C LEU A 62 -0.95 4.36 2.05
N LEU A 63 -2.24 4.16 2.33
CA LEU A 63 -2.70 3.27 3.40
C LEU A 63 -2.29 1.81 3.16
N ARG A 64 -2.42 1.30 1.93
CA ARG A 64 -1.98 -0.05 1.57
C ARG A 64 -0.47 -0.23 1.74
N ALA A 65 0.32 0.75 1.36
CA ALA A 65 1.77 0.72 1.53
C ALA A 65 2.17 0.74 3.02
N MET A 66 1.49 1.53 3.85
CA MET A 66 1.69 1.53 5.32
C MET A 66 1.37 0.16 5.95
N LEU A 67 0.35 -0.54 5.45
CA LEU A 67 0.05 -1.90 5.87
C LEU A 67 1.16 -2.88 5.51
N LEU A 68 1.67 -2.86 4.28
CA LEU A 68 2.80 -3.69 3.89
C LEU A 68 4.01 -3.45 4.79
N GLN A 69 4.27 -2.19 5.09
CA GLN A 69 5.35 -1.83 6.00
C GLN A 69 5.16 -2.41 7.40
N ALA A 70 3.94 -2.40 7.92
CA ALA A 70 3.61 -3.02 9.20
C ALA A 70 3.74 -4.56 9.17
N PHE A 71 3.12 -5.23 8.19
CA PHE A 71 3.11 -6.68 8.07
C PHE A 71 4.50 -7.28 7.83
N HIS A 72 5.31 -6.60 7.03
CA HIS A 72 6.65 -7.07 6.70
C HIS A 72 7.73 -6.46 7.60
N SER A 73 7.34 -5.77 8.68
CA SER A 73 8.26 -5.15 9.65
C SER A 73 9.32 -4.25 9.00
N ILE A 74 8.99 -3.61 7.87
CA ILE A 74 9.91 -2.78 7.10
C ILE A 74 10.23 -1.54 7.93
N ARG A 75 11.52 -1.31 8.17
CA ARG A 75 11.99 -0.28 9.11
C ARG A 75 12.16 1.10 8.46
N SER A 76 12.19 1.17 7.13
CA SER A 76 12.43 2.41 6.40
C SER A 76 11.47 2.56 5.23
N GLU A 77 10.96 3.77 5.02
CA GLU A 77 10.16 4.10 3.84
C GLU A 77 10.98 4.05 2.56
N ARG A 78 12.28 4.36 2.63
CA ARG A 78 13.19 4.17 1.49
C ARG A 78 13.22 2.71 1.06
N LEU A 79 13.34 1.79 2.01
CA LEU A 79 13.28 0.35 1.73
C LEU A 79 11.90 -0.10 1.23
N LEU A 80 10.82 0.50 1.73
CA LEU A 80 9.47 0.22 1.21
C LEU A 80 9.33 0.64 -0.25
N MET A 81 9.80 1.83 -0.62
CA MET A 81 9.76 2.32 -2.00
C MET A 81 10.67 1.47 -2.89
N GLU A 82 11.84 1.08 -2.41
CA GLU A 82 12.75 0.17 -3.12
C GLU A 82 12.07 -1.19 -3.38
N ARG A 83 11.41 -1.78 -2.38
CA ARG A 83 10.62 -3.01 -2.59
C ARG A 83 9.49 -2.83 -3.59
N LEU A 84 8.83 -1.67 -3.60
CA LEU A 84 7.79 -1.39 -4.58
C LEU A 84 8.34 -1.33 -6.01
N GLU A 85 9.63 -1.05 -6.23
CA GLU A 85 10.20 -1.07 -7.58
C GLU A 85 10.25 -2.49 -8.19
N TYR A 86 10.52 -3.52 -7.38
CA TYR A 86 10.80 -4.86 -7.91
C TYR A 86 9.85 -5.97 -7.42
N ASP A 87 9.13 -5.77 -6.32
CA ASP A 87 8.30 -6.81 -5.71
C ASP A 87 6.86 -6.77 -6.26
N LEU A 88 6.55 -7.67 -7.19
CA LEU A 88 5.23 -7.77 -7.82
C LEU A 88 4.10 -7.98 -6.81
N LEU A 89 4.33 -8.67 -5.69
CA LEU A 89 3.31 -8.86 -4.65
C LEU A 89 2.99 -7.53 -3.95
N PHE A 90 4.01 -6.71 -3.70
CA PHE A 90 3.84 -5.40 -3.10
C PHE A 90 3.11 -4.45 -4.04
N ARG A 91 3.53 -4.41 -5.32
CA ARG A 91 2.88 -3.60 -6.37
C ARG A 91 1.42 -4.00 -6.54
N TRP A 92 1.16 -5.31 -6.60
CA TRP A 92 -0.18 -5.86 -6.63
C TRP A 92 -1.00 -5.33 -5.45
N PHE A 93 -0.53 -5.52 -4.22
CA PHE A 93 -1.28 -5.14 -3.01
C PHE A 93 -1.57 -3.63 -2.95
N VAL A 94 -0.61 -2.77 -3.34
CA VAL A 94 -0.80 -1.31 -3.36
C VAL A 94 -1.63 -0.85 -4.57
N SER A 95 -1.85 -1.70 -5.58
CA SER A 95 -2.46 -1.36 -6.88
C SER A 95 -1.64 -0.32 -7.64
N ILE A 96 -0.36 -0.63 -7.81
CA ILE A 96 0.56 0.05 -8.72
C ILE A 96 0.79 -0.90 -9.90
N GLY A 97 0.70 -0.40 -11.14
CA GLY A 97 0.95 -1.20 -12.34
C GLY A 97 2.39 -1.68 -12.40
N VAL A 98 2.76 -2.58 -13.31
CA VAL A 98 4.16 -3.06 -13.39
C VAL A 98 5.11 -1.95 -13.85
N ASP A 99 4.68 -1.12 -14.80
CA ASP A 99 5.51 -0.09 -15.43
C ASP A 99 5.44 1.29 -14.74
N ASP A 100 4.57 1.45 -13.73
CA ASP A 100 4.49 2.70 -12.96
C ASP A 100 5.81 2.94 -12.20
N ALA A 101 6.28 4.17 -12.01
CA ALA A 101 7.40 4.38 -11.09
C ALA A 101 6.95 4.22 -9.63
N ALA A 102 7.72 3.54 -8.77
CA ALA A 102 7.51 3.72 -7.34
C ALA A 102 7.85 5.19 -7.00
N ARG A 103 7.10 5.76 -6.05
CA ARG A 103 7.30 7.17 -5.71
C ARG A 103 8.51 7.30 -4.80
N ASP A 104 9.21 8.42 -4.90
CA ASP A 104 10.32 8.69 -3.97
C ASP A 104 9.83 8.73 -2.52
N HIS A 105 10.68 8.24 -1.62
CA HIS A 105 10.37 8.09 -0.20
C HIS A 105 10.01 9.43 0.46
N SER A 106 10.60 10.56 0.05
CA SER A 106 10.31 11.87 0.63
C SER A 106 8.89 12.35 0.35
N THR A 107 8.36 11.99 -0.83
CA THR A 107 6.97 12.28 -1.21
C THR A 107 6.01 11.40 -0.42
N PHE A 108 6.39 10.15 -0.19
CA PHE A 108 5.63 9.22 0.64
C PHE A 108 5.52 9.72 2.08
N SER A 109 6.64 10.09 2.73
CA SER A 109 6.65 10.60 4.11
C SER A 109 5.75 11.82 4.29
N LYS A 110 5.88 12.82 3.40
CA LYS A 110 5.06 14.05 3.46
C LYS A 110 3.57 13.76 3.33
N ASN A 111 3.19 12.85 2.44
CA ASN A 111 1.79 12.49 2.24
C ASN A 111 1.25 11.65 3.40
N ARG A 112 2.07 10.77 3.98
CA ARG A 112 1.77 10.01 5.20
C ARG A 112 1.45 10.95 6.35
N ASP A 113 2.32 11.91 6.64
CA ASP A 113 2.13 12.82 7.78
C ASP A 113 0.84 13.65 7.62
N ARG A 114 0.60 14.16 6.40
CA ARG A 114 -0.65 14.86 6.08
C ARG A 114 -1.89 13.97 6.15
N LEU A 115 -1.76 12.66 5.93
CA LEU A 115 -2.88 11.72 6.04
C LEU A 115 -3.19 11.42 7.51
N LEU A 116 -2.15 11.22 8.33
CA LEU A 116 -2.27 10.95 9.76
C LEU A 116 -2.82 12.15 10.52
N ALA A 117 -2.36 13.36 10.19
CA ALA A 117 -2.89 14.60 10.75
C ALA A 117 -4.40 14.78 10.48
N GLY A 118 -4.90 14.23 9.36
CA GLY A 118 -6.31 14.30 9.01
C GLY A 118 -7.21 13.29 9.74
N GLY A 119 -6.68 12.39 10.58
CA GLY A 119 -7.45 11.42 11.35
C GLY A 119 -8.14 10.30 10.54
N ILE A 120 -8.15 10.39 9.21
CA ILE A 120 -8.80 9.43 8.30
C ILE A 120 -8.19 8.03 8.44
N ALA A 121 -6.87 7.94 8.63
CA ALA A 121 -6.18 6.68 8.82
C ALA A 121 -6.67 5.91 10.06
N ALA A 122 -6.98 6.59 11.17
CA ALA A 122 -7.46 5.93 12.38
C ALA A 122 -8.86 5.31 12.18
N ASN A 123 -9.74 5.99 11.44
CA ASN A 123 -11.03 5.45 11.03
C ASN A 123 -10.86 4.22 10.12
N PHE A 124 -9.91 4.29 9.18
CA PHE A 124 -9.59 3.20 8.29
C PHE A 124 -9.14 1.94 9.02
N TRP A 125 -8.21 2.06 9.96
CA TRP A 125 -7.73 0.92 10.74
C TRP A 125 -8.83 0.26 11.56
N ARG A 126 -9.72 1.05 12.16
CA ARG A 126 -10.88 0.53 12.90
C ARG A 126 -11.84 -0.26 12.01
N ARG A 127 -12.02 0.15 10.75
CA ARG A 127 -12.89 -0.55 9.79
C ARG A 127 -12.27 -1.87 9.33
N CYS A 128 -10.96 -1.89 9.07
CA CYS A 128 -10.28 -3.12 8.68
C CYS A 128 -10.28 -4.17 9.80
N TRP A 129 -10.17 -3.71 11.05
CA TRP A 129 -10.07 -4.58 12.22
C TRP A 129 -10.93 -4.06 13.38
N PRO A 130 -12.26 -4.33 13.34
CA PRO A 130 -13.20 -3.78 14.32
C PRO A 130 -13.13 -4.43 15.71
N SER A 131 -12.42 -5.56 15.85
CA SER A 131 -12.34 -6.28 17.13
C SER A 131 -11.60 -5.46 18.22
N PRO A 132 -12.01 -5.52 19.49
CA PRO A 132 -11.29 -4.87 20.58
C PRO A 132 -9.84 -5.39 20.73
N GLY A 133 -9.57 -6.65 20.36
CA GLY A 133 -8.24 -7.25 20.41
C GLY A 133 -7.27 -6.70 19.36
N SER A 134 -7.76 -6.15 18.25
CA SER A 134 -6.94 -5.51 17.22
C SER A 134 -6.62 -4.04 17.51
N SER A 135 -7.13 -3.49 18.62
CA SER A 135 -6.81 -2.12 19.03
C SER A 135 -5.32 -1.90 19.30
N GLY A 136 -4.59 -2.94 19.73
CA GLY A 136 -3.12 -2.91 19.88
C GLY A 136 -2.40 -2.85 18.54
N PHE A 137 -2.87 -3.60 17.54
CA PHE A 137 -2.34 -3.59 16.19
C PHE A 137 -2.59 -2.25 15.49
N CYS A 138 -3.82 -1.73 15.56
CA CYS A 138 -4.16 -0.41 15.03
C CYS A 138 -3.34 0.70 15.70
N ARG A 139 -3.16 0.65 17.03
CA ARG A 139 -2.29 1.58 17.74
C ARG A 139 -0.84 1.45 17.32
N ALA A 140 -0.31 0.24 17.20
CA ALA A 140 1.08 -0.01 16.80
C ALA A 140 1.38 0.48 15.37
N ILE A 141 0.40 0.34 14.46
CA ILE A 141 0.50 0.93 13.12
C ILE A 141 0.56 2.45 13.22
N THR A 142 -0.37 3.08 13.94
CA THR A 142 -0.40 4.55 14.02
C THR A 142 0.77 5.13 14.81
N SER A 143 1.17 4.51 15.92
CA SER A 143 2.22 5.00 16.82
C SER A 143 3.61 4.95 16.21
N ARG A 144 3.84 3.98 15.30
CA ARG A 144 5.06 3.93 14.47
C ARG A 144 5.28 5.22 13.67
N TRP A 145 4.22 5.99 13.41
CA TRP A 145 4.25 7.14 12.52
C TRP A 145 3.89 8.47 13.18
N THR A 146 3.41 8.47 14.42
CA THR A 146 3.07 9.69 15.19
C THR A 146 4.14 10.05 16.23
N ALA A 147 5.30 9.37 16.25
CA ALA A 147 6.34 9.56 17.26
C ALA A 147 7.39 10.64 16.92
N HIS A 148 7.03 11.65 16.12
CA HIS A 148 7.89 12.79 15.78
C HIS A 148 7.24 14.11 16.14
#